data_AF-A0A6F9E1Y1-F1
#
_entry.id   AF-A0A6F9E1Y1-F1
#
_cell.length_a   1.000
_cell.length_b   1.000
_cell.length_c   1.000
_cell.angle_alpha   90.00
_cell.angle_beta   90.00
_cell.angle_gamma   90.00
#
_symmetry.space_group_name_H-M   'P 1'
#
loop_
_entity.id
_entity.type
_entity.pdbx_description
1 polymer ?
#
loop_
_entity_poly.entity_id
_entity_poly.type
_entity_poly.pdbx_seq_one_letter_code
_entity_poly.pdbx_strand_id
1 'polypeptide(L)'
;MRELTRPTFWEHFREIFPEVETIPHMDTVQRILERINPGELEEVMTATVKRLLRSGRLKALLVEKQYVIAIDGTQKASRGQPWASEALHRRHGENQASSMAYALEASLVSPQGVVLPFLTEFCENAAEQQEFEKQDSELKACKRLLTRLRKMFPKLRILVVADGLYPTGR
;
A
#
# COMPACT_ATOMS: atom_id res chain seq x y z
N MET A 1 20.91 0.38 4.63
CA MET A 1 20.02 1.04 3.64
C MET A 1 20.92 1.65 2.58
N ARG A 2 20.86 1.20 1.33
CA ARG A 2 21.73 1.72 0.26
C ARG A 2 21.15 3.07 -0.16
N GLU A 3 21.86 4.17 0.07
CA GLU A 3 21.41 5.49 -0.40
C GLU A 3 21.33 5.46 -1.93
N LEU A 4 20.12 5.62 -2.46
CA LEU A 4 19.90 5.84 -3.88
C LEU A 4 20.38 7.25 -4.21
N THR A 5 21.65 7.37 -4.59
CA THR A 5 22.14 8.61 -5.19
C THR A 5 21.42 8.83 -6.53
N ARG A 6 21.11 10.08 -6.87
CA ARG A 6 20.46 10.47 -8.15
C ARG A 6 21.04 9.75 -9.39
N PRO A 7 22.38 9.57 -9.52
CA PRO A 7 22.98 8.83 -10.62
C PRO A 7 22.50 7.37 -10.70
N THR A 8 22.48 6.65 -9.59
CA THR A 8 22.12 5.23 -9.55
C THR A 8 20.64 5.00 -9.89
N PHE A 9 19.74 5.86 -9.40
CA PHE A 9 18.32 5.79 -9.80
C PHE A 9 18.15 5.99 -11.31
N TRP A 10 18.85 6.98 -11.88
CA TRP A 10 18.72 7.31 -13.29
C TRP A 10 19.25 6.21 -14.22
N GLU A 11 20.37 5.58 -13.84
CA GLU A 11 20.93 4.43 -14.56
C GLU A 11 19.92 3.27 -14.61
N HIS A 12 19.40 2.82 -13.47
CA HIS A 12 18.41 1.74 -13.43
C HIS A 12 17.09 2.10 -14.12
N PHE A 13 16.66 3.35 -14.01
CA PHE A 13 15.46 3.81 -14.68
C PHE A 13 15.59 3.72 -16.20
N ARG A 14 16.76 4.09 -16.76
CA ARG A 14 17.04 3.98 -18.20
C ARG A 14 17.30 2.56 -18.68
N GLU A 15 17.75 1.65 -17.82
CA GLU A 15 17.80 0.21 -18.17
C GLU A 15 16.40 -0.34 -18.47
N ILE A 16 15.37 0.15 -17.76
CA ILE A 16 13.98 -0.29 -17.91
C ILE A 16 13.25 0.53 -18.98
N PHE A 17 13.50 1.84 -19.04
CA PHE A 17 12.83 2.79 -19.94
C PHE A 17 13.86 3.59 -20.75
N PRO A 18 14.55 2.94 -21.71
CA PRO A 18 15.64 3.57 -22.47
C PRO A 18 15.16 4.78 -23.30
N GLU A 19 13.88 4.84 -23.64
CA GLU A 19 13.23 5.91 -24.40
C GLU A 19 13.02 7.21 -23.61
N VAL A 20 13.15 7.19 -22.29
CA VAL A 20 12.92 8.38 -21.47
C VAL A 20 14.23 9.17 -21.33
N GLU A 21 14.28 10.32 -22.01
CA GLU A 21 15.46 11.20 -22.04
C GLU A 21 15.54 12.16 -20.85
N THR A 22 14.40 12.54 -20.28
CA THR A 22 14.31 13.50 -19.16
C THR A 22 13.22 13.11 -18.17
N ILE A 23 13.45 13.39 -16.88
CA ILE A 23 12.41 13.22 -15.84
C ILE A 23 11.39 14.36 -15.97
N PRO A 24 10.08 14.08 -16.01
CA PRO A 24 9.07 15.14 -16.02
C PRO A 24 9.17 16.00 -14.76
N HIS A 25 8.96 17.31 -14.92
CA HIS A 25 8.78 18.20 -13.78
C HIS A 25 7.60 17.74 -12.92
N MET A 26 7.69 17.93 -11.60
CA MET A 26 6.63 17.54 -10.67
C MET A 26 5.27 18.15 -11.02
N ASP A 27 5.25 19.37 -11.56
CA ASP A 27 4.02 20.00 -12.06
C ASP A 27 3.35 19.19 -13.17
N THR A 28 4.14 18.55 -14.03
CA THR A 28 3.62 17.70 -15.11
C THR A 28 3.04 16.41 -14.53
N VAL A 29 3.73 15.81 -13.57
CA VAL A 29 3.24 14.62 -12.85
C VAL A 29 1.93 14.95 -12.13
N GLN A 30 1.87 16.07 -11.42
CA GLN A 30 0.68 16.53 -10.70
C GLN A 30 -0.52 16.70 -11.64
N ARG A 31 -0.36 17.40 -12.77
CA ARG A 31 -1.45 17.60 -13.75
C ARG A 31 -2.01 16.30 -14.30
N ILE A 32 -1.19 15.26 -14.39
CA ILE A 32 -1.63 13.92 -14.80
C ILE A 32 -2.37 13.25 -13.66
N LEU A 33 -1.79 13.23 -12.46
CA LEU A 33 -2.39 12.60 -11.28
C LEU A 33 -3.74 13.22 -10.90
N GLU A 34 -3.91 14.54 -11.05
CA GLU A 34 -5.17 15.26 -10.81
C GLU A 34 -6.34 14.75 -11.68
N ARG A 35 -6.04 14.08 -12.80
CA ARG A 35 -7.04 13.56 -13.74
C ARG A 35 -7.30 12.06 -13.57
N ILE A 36 -6.52 11.39 -12.73
CA ILE A 36 -6.62 9.94 -12.50
C ILE A 36 -7.38 9.73 -11.20
N ASN A 37 -8.43 8.92 -11.24
CA ASN A 37 -9.07 8.46 -10.01
C ASN A 37 -8.09 7.55 -9.25
N PRO A 38 -7.71 7.84 -7.99
CA PRO A 38 -6.79 7.02 -7.23
C PRO A 38 -7.15 5.52 -7.19
N GLY A 39 -8.45 5.19 -7.22
CA GLY A 39 -8.91 3.80 -7.29
C GLY A 39 -8.44 3.04 -8.54
N GLU A 40 -8.29 3.73 -9.68
CA GLU A 40 -7.83 3.13 -10.94
C GLU A 40 -6.38 2.67 -10.87
N LEU A 41 -5.54 3.36 -10.07
CA LEU A 41 -4.14 2.98 -9.90
C LEU A 41 -4.00 1.63 -9.19
N GLU A 42 -4.82 1.39 -8.16
CA GLU A 42 -4.86 0.10 -7.48
C GLU A 42 -5.37 -1.01 -8.40
N GLU A 43 -6.36 -0.70 -9.25
CA GLU A 43 -6.87 -1.64 -10.25
C GLU A 43 -5.79 -2.08 -11.23
N VAL A 44 -4.91 -1.17 -11.68
CA VAL A 44 -3.77 -1.51 -12.55
C VAL A 44 -2.81 -2.49 -11.88
N MET A 45 -2.45 -2.25 -10.61
CA MET A 45 -1.57 -3.14 -9.84
C MET A 45 -2.23 -4.51 -9.65
N THR A 46 -3.49 -4.52 -9.22
CA THR A 46 -4.30 -5.73 -9.06
C THR A 46 -4.41 -6.53 -10.36
N ALA A 47 -4.72 -5.87 -11.47
CA ALA A 47 -4.84 -6.50 -12.78
C ALA A 47 -3.51 -7.12 -13.23
N THR A 48 -2.39 -6.45 -12.94
CA THR A 48 -1.04 -6.94 -13.23
C THR A 48 -0.74 -8.22 -12.45
N VAL A 49 -1.00 -8.23 -11.14
CA VAL A 49 -0.81 -9.43 -10.30
C VAL A 49 -1.71 -10.58 -10.76
N LYS A 50 -2.99 -10.32 -11.02
CA LYS A 50 -3.93 -11.32 -11.56
C LYS A 50 -3.41 -11.92 -12.87
N ARG A 51 -2.89 -11.10 -13.77
CA ARG A 51 -2.31 -11.54 -15.04
C ARG A 51 -1.11 -12.45 -14.83
N LEU A 52 -0.19 -12.08 -13.93
CA LEU A 52 1.01 -12.86 -13.61
C LEU A 52 0.68 -14.21 -12.93
N LEU A 53 -0.32 -14.22 -12.04
CA LEU A 53 -0.84 -15.45 -11.43
C LEU A 53 -1.45 -16.37 -12.50
N ARG A 54 -2.31 -15.84 -13.37
CA ARG A 54 -2.98 -16.60 -14.43
C ARG A 54 -2.01 -17.16 -15.46
N SER A 55 -0.96 -16.41 -15.81
CA SER A 55 0.08 -16.89 -16.73
C SER A 55 1.02 -17.92 -16.09
N GLY A 56 0.87 -18.21 -14.80
CA GLY A 56 1.72 -19.15 -14.06
C GLY A 56 3.14 -18.65 -13.82
N ARG A 57 3.43 -17.36 -14.09
CA ARG A 57 4.77 -16.79 -13.92
C ARG A 57 5.18 -16.69 -12.46
N LEU A 58 4.21 -16.67 -11.54
CA LEU A 58 4.44 -16.63 -10.11
C LEU A 58 4.46 -18.01 -9.44
N LYS A 59 4.31 -19.12 -10.19
CA LYS A 59 4.29 -20.48 -9.60
C LYS A 59 5.55 -20.81 -8.80
N ALA A 60 6.70 -20.25 -9.20
CA ALA A 60 7.97 -20.43 -8.50
C ALA A 60 7.99 -19.79 -7.10
N LEU A 61 7.02 -18.91 -6.79
CA LEU A 61 6.92 -18.20 -5.51
C LEU A 61 6.03 -18.94 -4.49
N LEU A 62 5.50 -20.12 -4.83
CA LEU A 62 4.65 -20.90 -3.93
C LEU A 62 5.47 -21.45 -2.75
N VAL A 63 4.89 -21.36 -1.55
CA VAL A 63 5.37 -22.02 -0.33
C VAL A 63 4.29 -23.02 0.08
N GLU A 64 4.63 -24.30 0.19
CA GLU A 64 3.66 -25.36 0.54
C GLU A 64 2.37 -25.33 -0.31
N LYS A 65 2.51 -25.04 -1.62
CA LYS A 65 1.40 -24.90 -2.59
C LYS A 65 0.45 -23.72 -2.29
N GLN A 66 0.90 -22.72 -1.53
CA GLN A 66 0.17 -21.49 -1.24
C GLN A 66 1.00 -20.27 -1.66
N TYR A 67 0.31 -19.20 -2.05
CA TYR A 67 0.94 -17.88 -2.20
C TYR A 67 0.97 -17.19 -0.84
N VAL A 68 2.13 -16.69 -0.44
CA VAL A 68 2.27 -15.98 0.83
C VAL A 68 1.93 -14.50 0.60
N ILE A 69 1.02 -13.98 1.41
CA ILE A 69 0.60 -12.58 1.37
C ILE A 69 0.91 -11.96 2.72
N ALA A 70 1.86 -11.03 2.74
CA ALA A 70 2.17 -10.23 3.90
C ALA A 70 1.20 -9.06 4.01
N ILE A 71 0.72 -8.80 5.22
CA ILE A 71 -0.02 -7.58 5.58
C ILE A 71 0.82 -6.81 6.58
N ASP A 72 1.19 -5.58 6.21
CA ASP A 72 1.99 -4.69 7.05
C ASP A 72 1.44 -3.27 7.05
N GLY A 73 1.62 -2.58 8.17
CA GLY A 73 1.20 -1.20 8.37
C GLY A 73 2.29 -0.22 7.97
N THR A 74 1.93 0.80 7.20
CA THR A 74 2.87 1.80 6.71
C THR A 74 2.31 3.21 6.85
N GLN A 75 3.13 4.11 7.38
CA GLN A 75 2.85 5.55 7.38
C GLN A 75 3.29 6.15 6.04
N LYS A 76 2.36 6.62 5.23
CA LYS A 76 2.64 7.21 3.91
C LYS A 76 3.06 8.68 4.01
N ALA A 77 2.47 9.42 4.95
CA ALA A 77 2.80 10.81 5.20
C ALA A 77 2.49 11.18 6.65
N SER A 78 3.21 12.17 7.19
CA SER A 78 2.89 12.78 8.48
C SER A 78 3.29 14.25 8.45
N ARG A 79 2.43 15.12 9.00
CA ARG A 79 2.62 16.56 9.08
C ARG A 79 2.18 17.06 10.45
N GLY A 80 2.83 18.11 10.95
CA GLY A 80 2.45 18.77 12.21
C GLY A 80 1.19 19.65 12.12
N GLN A 81 0.53 19.67 10.95
CA GLN A 81 -0.68 20.46 10.70
C GLN A 81 -1.71 19.60 9.97
N PRO A 82 -3.02 19.78 10.23
CA PRO A 82 -4.08 19.12 9.46
C PRO A 82 -3.99 19.47 7.98
N TRP A 83 -4.18 18.47 7.11
CA TRP A 83 -4.09 18.65 5.65
C TRP A 83 -5.19 17.92 4.88
N ALA A 84 -5.91 17.00 5.53
CA ALA A 84 -7.07 16.30 4.99
C ALA A 84 -8.00 15.89 6.14
N SER A 85 -9.31 15.84 5.88
CA SER A 85 -10.33 15.46 6.86
C SER A 85 -10.25 13.97 7.24
N GLU A 86 -9.88 13.14 6.27
CA GLU A 86 -9.75 11.69 6.41
C GLU A 86 -8.45 11.26 7.12
N ALA A 87 -7.48 12.17 7.25
CA ALA A 87 -6.20 11.85 7.85
C ALA A 87 -6.33 11.55 9.35
N LEU A 88 -5.51 10.61 9.83
CA LEU A 88 -5.47 10.27 11.25
C LEU A 88 -4.71 11.34 12.05
N HIS A 89 -5.12 11.54 13.28
CA HIS A 89 -4.51 12.44 14.25
C HIS A 89 -3.77 11.64 15.32
N ARG A 90 -2.55 12.06 15.64
CA ARG A 90 -1.78 11.55 16.79
C ARG A 90 -1.35 12.71 17.66
N ARG A 91 -1.73 12.69 18.93
CA ARG A 91 -1.24 13.64 19.94
C ARG A 91 0.13 13.19 20.46
N HIS A 92 1.05 14.13 20.56
CA HIS A 92 2.38 13.99 21.15
C HIS A 92 2.43 14.91 22.37
N GLY A 93 2.08 14.40 23.55
CA GLY A 93 1.93 15.24 24.75
C GLY A 93 0.71 16.17 24.68
N GLU A 94 0.72 17.26 25.47
CA GLU A 94 -0.46 18.13 25.63
C GLU A 94 -0.73 19.08 24.46
N ASN A 95 0.31 19.59 23.79
CA ASN A 95 0.20 20.69 22.82
C ASN A 95 0.71 20.38 21.41
N GLN A 96 1.10 19.14 21.10
CA GLN A 96 1.54 18.77 19.76
C GLN A 96 0.63 17.70 19.18
N ALA A 97 0.19 17.92 17.95
CA ALA A 97 -0.58 16.96 17.19
C ALA A 97 0.00 16.82 15.79
N SER A 98 -0.01 15.61 15.26
CA SER A 98 0.35 15.33 13.87
C SER A 98 -0.82 14.71 13.13
N SER A 99 -1.03 15.13 11.88
CA SER A 99 -1.95 14.53 10.94
C SER A 99 -1.19 13.60 9.98
N MET A 100 -1.65 12.35 9.84
CA MET A 100 -0.94 11.31 9.11
C MET A 100 -1.85 10.51 8.17
N ALA A 101 -1.29 10.09 7.04
CA ALA A 101 -1.86 9.06 6.20
C ALA A 101 -1.22 7.72 6.60
N TYR A 102 -2.05 6.79 7.06
CA TYR A 102 -1.61 5.45 7.46
C TYR A 102 -2.41 4.41 6.68
N ALA A 103 -1.74 3.36 6.21
CA ALA A 103 -2.38 2.33 5.42
C ALA A 103 -1.83 0.95 5.76
N LEU A 104 -2.62 -0.07 5.50
CA LEU A 104 -2.19 -1.45 5.44
C LEU A 104 -1.93 -1.83 3.98
N GLU A 105 -0.81 -2.49 3.71
CA GLU A 105 -0.47 -2.99 2.39
C GLU A 105 -0.47 -4.52 2.36
N ALA A 106 -1.15 -5.08 1.37
CA ALA A 106 -1.01 -6.49 1.05
C ALA A 106 0.03 -6.68 -0.05
N SER A 107 1.04 -7.48 0.26
CA SER A 107 2.14 -7.80 -0.66
C SER A 107 2.27 -9.30 -0.85
N LEU A 108 2.39 -9.74 -2.11
CA LEU A 108 2.82 -11.10 -2.40
C LEU A 108 4.31 -11.19 -2.08
N VAL A 109 4.67 -12.09 -1.18
CA VAL A 109 6.04 -12.28 -0.73
C VAL A 109 6.52 -13.70 -1.04
N SER A 110 7.82 -13.85 -1.20
CA SER A 110 8.44 -15.16 -1.44
C SER A 110 9.74 -15.33 -0.64
N PRO A 111 10.12 -16.57 -0.28
CA PRO A 111 11.42 -16.85 0.34
C PRO A 111 12.61 -16.38 -0.49
N GLN A 112 12.45 -16.22 -1.81
CA GLN A 112 13.48 -15.74 -2.73
C GLN A 112 13.66 -14.21 -2.67
N GLY A 113 12.96 -13.50 -1.78
CA GLY A 113 13.08 -12.05 -1.59
C GLY A 113 12.20 -11.21 -2.52
N VAL A 114 11.34 -11.82 -3.34
CA VAL A 114 10.32 -11.07 -4.10
C VAL A 114 9.29 -10.49 -3.15
N VAL A 115 9.03 -9.19 -3.29
CA VAL A 115 7.95 -8.45 -2.61
C VAL A 115 7.18 -7.68 -3.68
N LEU A 116 5.90 -8.00 -3.86
CA LEU A 116 5.04 -7.36 -4.86
C LEU A 116 3.77 -6.81 -4.18
N PRO A 117 3.73 -5.52 -3.83
CA PRO A 117 2.53 -4.89 -3.28
C PRO A 117 1.43 -4.81 -4.33
N PHE A 118 0.17 -5.05 -3.93
CA PHE A 118 -0.94 -5.07 -4.89
C PHE A 118 -2.30 -4.62 -4.34
N LEU A 119 -2.45 -4.47 -3.02
CA LEU A 119 -3.61 -3.81 -2.41
C LEU A 119 -3.16 -2.87 -1.31
N THR A 120 -3.91 -1.78 -1.16
CA THR A 120 -3.74 -0.83 -0.06
C THR A 120 -5.10 -0.57 0.58
N GLU A 121 -5.12 -0.52 1.90
CA GLU A 121 -6.30 -0.14 2.67
C GLU A 121 -5.89 0.95 3.66
N PHE A 122 -6.38 2.16 3.44
CA PHE A 122 -6.11 3.27 4.34
C PHE A 122 -6.90 3.12 5.65
N CYS A 123 -6.29 3.57 6.73
CA CYS A 123 -6.99 3.88 7.97
C CYS A 123 -7.43 5.34 7.89
N GLU A 124 -8.74 5.57 7.80
CA GLU A 124 -9.30 6.88 7.46
C GLU A 124 -10.40 7.28 8.43
N ASN A 125 -10.38 8.53 8.85
CA ASN A 125 -11.50 9.13 9.56
C ASN A 125 -12.63 9.48 8.57
N ALA A 126 -13.87 9.45 9.03
CA ALA A 126 -14.98 9.96 8.24
C ALA A 126 -14.84 11.48 8.06
N ALA A 127 -15.21 12.02 6.90
CA ALA A 127 -15.04 13.43 6.59
C ALA A 127 -15.75 14.38 7.57
N GLU A 128 -16.82 13.92 8.23
CA GLU A 128 -17.62 14.68 9.20
C GLU A 128 -17.27 14.37 10.66
N GLN A 129 -16.20 13.58 10.93
CA GLN A 129 -15.83 13.23 12.29
C GLN A 129 -15.36 14.45 13.10
N GLN A 130 -15.93 14.62 14.30
CA GLN A 130 -15.42 15.58 15.27
C GLN A 130 -14.11 15.10 15.89
N GLU A 131 -13.29 16.03 16.39
CA GLU A 131 -11.94 15.78 16.92
C GLU A 131 -11.88 14.74 18.06
N PHE A 132 -13.00 14.50 18.75
CA PHE A 132 -13.12 13.57 19.89
C PHE A 132 -13.75 12.21 19.52
N GLU A 133 -14.17 12.04 18.28
CA GLU A 133 -14.72 10.75 17.84
C GLU A 133 -13.61 9.72 17.64
N LYS A 134 -13.97 8.45 17.86
CA LYS A 134 -13.03 7.35 17.76
C LYS A 134 -12.54 7.20 16.32
N GLN A 135 -11.26 7.44 16.11
CA GLN A 135 -10.59 7.26 14.83
C GLN A 135 -10.66 5.81 14.33
N ASP A 136 -10.47 5.64 13.02
CA ASP A 136 -10.32 4.31 12.45
C ASP A 136 -9.06 3.61 13.00
N SER A 137 -9.06 2.28 12.92
CA SER A 137 -7.98 1.48 13.48
C SER A 137 -7.43 0.47 12.48
N GLU A 138 -6.16 0.13 12.64
CA GLU A 138 -5.50 -0.91 11.83
C GLU A 138 -6.28 -2.22 11.83
N LEU A 139 -6.89 -2.61 12.96
CA LEU A 139 -7.69 -3.82 13.01
C LEU A 139 -8.94 -3.76 12.11
N LYS A 140 -9.62 -2.61 12.05
CA LYS A 140 -10.79 -2.43 11.16
C LYS A 140 -10.34 -2.40 9.70
N ALA A 141 -9.28 -1.66 9.39
CA ALA A 141 -8.68 -1.65 8.06
C ALA A 141 -8.27 -3.07 7.63
N CYS A 142 -7.64 -3.85 8.51
CA CYS A 142 -7.25 -5.23 8.23
C CYS A 142 -8.46 -6.10 7.89
N LYS A 143 -9.57 -5.98 8.64
CA LYS A 143 -10.83 -6.67 8.32
C LYS A 143 -11.36 -6.27 6.93
N ARG A 144 -11.32 -4.99 6.56
CA ARG A 144 -11.72 -4.53 5.21
C ARG A 144 -10.80 -5.08 4.12
N LEU A 145 -9.48 -5.00 4.33
CA LEU A 145 -8.46 -5.50 3.42
C LEU A 145 -8.59 -7.01 3.18
N LEU A 146 -8.71 -7.81 4.24
CA LEU A 146 -8.92 -9.26 4.14
C LEU A 146 -10.24 -9.60 3.43
N THR A 147 -11.29 -8.82 3.65
CA THR A 147 -12.57 -8.98 2.92
C THR A 147 -12.38 -8.75 1.43
N ARG A 148 -11.69 -7.68 1.04
CA ARG A 148 -11.36 -7.36 -0.37
C ARG A 148 -10.46 -8.43 -0.98
N LEU A 149 -9.41 -8.86 -0.26
CA LEU A 149 -8.49 -9.91 -0.69
C LEU A 149 -9.21 -11.23 -0.99
N ARG A 150 -10.10 -11.67 -0.09
CA ARG A 150 -10.90 -12.89 -0.27
C ARG A 150 -11.84 -12.79 -1.47
N LYS A 151 -12.51 -11.64 -1.66
CA LYS A 151 -13.36 -11.38 -2.83
C LYS A 151 -12.55 -11.40 -4.13
N MET A 152 -11.33 -10.89 -4.08
CA MET A 152 -10.46 -10.75 -5.24
C MET A 152 -9.86 -12.08 -5.71
N PHE A 153 -9.56 -12.98 -4.77
CA PHE A 153 -8.91 -14.26 -5.04
C PHE A 153 -9.65 -15.45 -4.41
N PRO A 154 -10.93 -15.68 -4.76
CA PRO A 154 -11.78 -16.65 -4.06
C PRO A 154 -11.31 -18.10 -4.17
N LYS A 155 -10.50 -18.43 -5.18
CA LYS A 155 -9.98 -19.77 -5.45
C LYS A 155 -8.48 -19.91 -5.22
N LEU A 156 -7.78 -18.81 -4.92
CA LEU A 156 -6.33 -18.84 -4.74
C LEU A 156 -6.02 -19.40 -3.36
N ARG A 157 -5.10 -20.35 -3.29
CA ARG A 157 -4.58 -20.82 -2.00
C ARG A 157 -3.60 -19.78 -1.47
N ILE A 158 -4.01 -19.08 -0.41
CA ILE A 158 -3.26 -17.99 0.18
C ILE A 158 -2.89 -18.37 1.62
N LEU A 159 -1.65 -18.08 2.00
CA LEU A 159 -1.20 -18.03 3.39
C LEU A 159 -1.01 -16.55 3.75
N VAL A 160 -1.75 -16.05 4.74
CA VAL A 160 -1.58 -14.68 5.21
C VAL A 160 -0.57 -14.67 6.35
N VAL A 161 0.42 -13.77 6.26
CA VAL A 161 1.36 -13.47 7.35
C VAL A 161 1.19 -12.02 7.75
N ALA A 162 1.09 -11.76 9.04
CA ALA A 162 0.84 -10.43 9.58
C ALA A 162 1.37 -10.36 11.02
N ASP A 163 1.52 -9.14 11.54
CA ASP A 163 1.89 -8.90 12.95
C ASP A 163 0.89 -9.58 13.92
N GLY A 164 1.37 -9.93 15.12
CA GLY A 164 0.57 -10.46 16.22
C GLY A 164 -0.57 -9.54 16.69
N LEU A 165 -0.57 -8.26 16.29
CA LEU A 165 -1.68 -7.34 16.52
C LEU A 165 -2.97 -7.70 15.75
N TYR A 166 -2.87 -8.38 14.60
CA TYR A 166 -4.02 -8.69 13.73
C TYR A 166 -4.83 -9.95 14.08
N PRO A 167 -4.25 -11.06 14.60
CA PRO A 167 -5.00 -12.23 15.03
C PRO A 167 -5.70 -11.99 16.39
N THR A 168 -6.69 -11.10 16.41
CA THR A 168 -7.57 -10.91 17.57
C THR A 168 -8.89 -11.62 17.32
N GLY A 169 -9.27 -12.59 18.16
CA GLY A 169 -10.50 -13.37 18.06
C GLY A 169 -11.80 -12.61 18.38
N ARG A 170 -11.86 -11.31 18.07
CA ARG A 170 -13.02 -10.42 18.29
C ARG A 170 -13.65 -9.97 16.98
#